data_AF-A0A7Y7ULQ8-F1
#
_entry.id   AF-A0A7Y7ULQ8-F1
#
_cell.length_a   1.000
_cell.length_b   1.000
_cell.length_c   1.000
_cell.angle_alpha   90.00
_cell.angle_beta   90.00
_cell.angle_gamma   90.00
#
_symmetry.space_group_name_H-M   'P 1'
#
loop_
_entity.id
_entity.type
_entity.pdbx_description
1 polymer ?
#
loop_
_entity_poly.entity_id
_entity_poly.type
_entity_poly.pdbx_seq_one_letter_code
_entity_poly.pdbx_strand_id
1 'polypeptide(L)'
;MYKVYFEESFFDGLTDFVSSMKRYYFNFYSNTGIYDEDKIVEGYFKKYEMMKTDIFNEINYIYEKGIIGRKVLYSFEKIENCSFVFRYGNYKITFLAIKNNENNEIVVSSLKIEN
;
A
#
# COMPACT_ATOMS: atom_id res chain seq x y z
N MET A 1 3.88 14.18 17.27
CA MET A 1 4.05 13.83 15.85
C MET A 1 4.75 12.48 15.83
N TYR A 2 4.09 11.44 15.32
CA TYR A 2 4.68 10.10 15.29
C TYR A 2 5.68 10.01 14.15
N LYS A 3 6.72 9.18 14.30
CA LYS A 3 7.63 8.84 13.20
C LYS A 3 7.23 7.50 12.62
N VAL A 4 7.06 7.46 11.30
CA VAL A 4 6.70 6.24 10.57
C VAL A 4 7.93 5.70 9.87
N TYR A 5 8.24 4.44 10.12
CA TYR A 5 9.33 3.69 9.50
C TYR A 5 8.76 2.53 8.70
N PHE A 6 9.39 2.21 7.58
CA PHE A 6 9.01 1.08 6.72
C PHE A 6 10.14 0.06 6.72
N GLU A 7 9.80 -1.21 6.98
CA GLU A 7 10.75 -2.31 6.81
C GLU A 7 11.00 -2.61 5.33
N GLU A 8 12.13 -3.24 5.02
CA GLU A 8 12.48 -3.61 3.64
C GLU A 8 11.40 -4.50 2.98
N SER A 9 10.84 -5.44 3.74
CA SER A 9 9.73 -6.33 3.34
C SER A 9 8.44 -5.60 2.95
N PHE A 10 8.23 -4.37 3.43
CA PHE A 10 7.12 -3.54 2.96
C PHE A 10 7.29 -3.18 1.48
N PHE A 11 8.52 -2.90 1.05
CA PHE A 11 8.83 -2.56 -0.33
C PHE A 11 8.72 -3.75 -1.28
N ASP A 12 8.96 -4.97 -0.81
CA ASP A 12 8.72 -6.19 -1.60
C ASP A 12 7.24 -6.33 -1.96
N GLY A 13 6.34 -6.20 -0.97
CA GLY A 13 4.89 -6.26 -1.20
C GLY A 13 4.38 -5.13 -2.10
N LEU A 14 4.98 -3.94 -1.98
CA LEU A 14 4.69 -2.83 -2.89
C LEU A 14 5.16 -3.17 -4.32
N THR A 15 6.36 -3.71 -4.47
CA THR A 15 6.94 -4.09 -5.78
C THR A 15 6.11 -5.17 -6.48
N ASP A 16 5.59 -6.14 -5.74
CA ASP A 16 4.71 -7.20 -6.26
C ASP A 16 3.37 -6.65 -6.76
N PHE A 17 2.78 -5.71 -6.01
CA PHE A 17 1.57 -5.03 -6.43
C PHE A 17 1.80 -4.22 -7.71
N VAL A 18 2.90 -3.48 -7.77
CA VAL A 18 3.30 -2.71 -8.95
C VAL A 18 3.48 -3.62 -10.16
N SER A 19 4.17 -4.74 -9.98
CA SER A 19 4.37 -5.73 -11.04
C SER A 19 3.06 -6.35 -11.53
N SER A 20 2.13 -6.64 -10.62
CA SER A 20 0.80 -7.17 -10.94
C SER A 20 -0.05 -6.16 -11.69
N MET A 21 -0.02 -4.89 -11.27
CA MET A 21 -0.70 -3.79 -11.93
C MET A 21 -0.14 -3.54 -13.33
N LYS A 22 1.19 -3.59 -13.51
CA LYS A 22 1.84 -3.48 -14.82
C LYS A 22 1.30 -4.54 -15.79
N ARG A 23 1.24 -5.80 -15.34
CA ARG A 23 0.68 -6.90 -16.14
C ARG A 23 -0.79 -6.68 -16.47
N TYR A 24 -1.60 -6.27 -15.50
CA TYR A 24 -3.03 -5.98 -15.72
C TYR A 24 -3.22 -4.87 -16.76
N TYR A 25 -2.52 -3.74 -16.60
CA TYR A 25 -2.63 -2.60 -17.52
C TYR A 25 -2.18 -2.97 -18.93
N PHE A 26 -1.03 -3.65 -19.03
CA PHE A 26 -0.53 -4.13 -20.32
C PHE A 26 -1.57 -5.02 -21.02
N ASN A 27 -2.09 -6.04 -20.32
CA ASN A 27 -3.10 -6.94 -20.89
C ASN A 27 -4.42 -6.25 -21.25
N PHE A 28 -4.80 -5.21 -20.50
CA PHE A 28 -6.04 -4.47 -20.74
C PHE A 28 -5.97 -3.65 -22.04
N TYR A 29 -4.83 -3.02 -22.31
CA TYR A 29 -4.68 -2.11 -23.45
C TYR A 29 -4.01 -2.75 -24.68
N SER A 30 -3.22 -3.82 -24.51
CA SER A 30 -2.43 -4.43 -25.60
C SER A 30 -3.26 -4.85 -26.80
N ASN A 31 -4.49 -5.33 -26.57
CA ASN A 31 -5.38 -5.80 -27.64
C ASN A 31 -6.34 -4.72 -28.17
N THR A 32 -6.25 -3.48 -27.68
CA THR A 32 -7.20 -2.43 -28.07
C THR A 32 -6.87 -1.81 -29.42
N GLY A 33 -5.62 -1.88 -29.88
CA GLY A 33 -5.15 -1.20 -31.09
C GLY A 33 -5.17 0.34 -31.03
N ILE A 34 -5.65 0.91 -29.91
CA ILE A 34 -5.77 2.36 -29.70
C ILE A 34 -4.48 2.95 -29.13
N TYR A 35 -3.75 2.16 -28.35
CA TYR A 35 -2.49 2.53 -27.73
C TYR A 35 -1.36 1.68 -28.29
N ASP A 36 -0.25 2.31 -28.68
CA ASP A 36 1.02 1.63 -28.92
C ASP A 36 1.71 1.29 -27.59
N GLU A 37 2.70 0.39 -27.63
CA GLU A 37 3.38 -0.13 -26.44
C GLU A 37 3.94 1.00 -25.56
N ASP A 38 4.55 2.02 -26.18
CA ASP A 38 5.12 3.17 -25.48
C ASP A 38 4.05 3.98 -24.73
N LYS A 39 2.88 4.24 -25.33
CA LYS A 39 1.78 4.94 -24.66
C LYS A 39 1.12 4.10 -23.56
N ILE A 40 1.10 2.76 -23.69
CA ILE A 40 0.64 1.86 -22.63
C ILE A 40 1.57 1.97 -21.43
N VAL A 41 2.89 1.96 -21.67
CA VAL A 41 3.92 2.07 -20.65
C VAL A 41 3.91 3.46 -19.99
N GLU A 42 3.80 4.54 -20.76
CA GLU A 42 3.70 5.91 -20.25
C GLU A 42 2.42 6.12 -19.42
N GLY A 43 1.27 5.65 -19.92
CA GLY A 43 0.00 5.70 -19.21
C GLY A 43 0.03 4.88 -17.91
N TYR A 44 0.69 3.73 -17.92
CA TYR A 44 0.96 2.94 -16.72
C TYR A 44 1.82 3.72 -15.71
N PHE A 45 2.96 4.30 -16.12
CA PHE A 45 3.83 5.04 -15.21
C PHE A 45 3.13 6.25 -14.59
N LYS A 46 2.35 7.00 -15.38
CA LYS A 46 1.58 8.14 -14.89
C LYS A 46 0.54 7.72 -13.86
N LYS A 47 -0.20 6.64 -14.12
CA LYS A 47 -1.19 6.12 -13.18
C LYS A 47 -0.53 5.48 -11.95
N TYR A 48 0.63 4.86 -12.12
CA TYR A 48 1.42 4.31 -11.03
C TYR A 48 1.92 5.40 -10.07
N GLU A 49 2.49 6.49 -10.57
CA GLU A 49 2.94 7.60 -9.71
C GLU A 49 1.77 8.24 -8.97
N MET A 50 0.61 8.37 -9.62
CA MET A 50 -0.63 8.79 -8.95
C MET A 50 -1.04 7.79 -7.86
N MET A 51 -1.11 6.49 -8.17
CA MET A 51 -1.49 5.44 -7.21
C MET A 51 -0.51 5.31 -6.04
N LYS A 52 0.80 5.41 -6.30
CA LYS A 52 1.83 5.40 -5.26
C LYS A 52 1.62 6.58 -4.33
N THR A 53 1.48 7.77 -4.90
CA THR A 53 1.18 9.01 -4.15
C THR A 53 -0.10 8.86 -3.34
N ASP A 54 -1.17 8.34 -3.94
CA ASP A 54 -2.47 8.14 -3.30
C ASP A 54 -2.41 7.07 -2.19
N ILE A 55 -1.70 5.96 -2.40
CA ILE A 55 -1.49 4.92 -1.37
C ILE A 55 -0.67 5.50 -0.21
N PHE A 56 0.40 6.25 -0.47
CA PHE A 56 1.18 6.89 0.60
C PHE A 56 0.38 7.99 1.31
N ASN A 57 -0.39 8.79 0.57
CA ASN A 57 -1.26 9.81 1.13
C ASN A 57 -2.40 9.19 1.94
N GLU A 58 -2.98 8.09 1.49
CA GLU A 58 -3.98 7.33 2.24
C GLU A 58 -3.36 6.65 3.45
N ILE A 59 -2.16 6.08 3.38
CA ILE A 59 -1.46 5.55 4.58
C ILE A 59 -1.24 6.68 5.61
N ASN A 60 -0.83 7.86 5.15
CA ASN A 60 -0.66 9.05 6.00
C ASN A 60 -2.00 9.59 6.53
N TYR A 61 -3.06 9.54 5.73
CA TYR A 61 -4.42 9.96 6.10
C TYR A 61 -5.10 8.94 7.03
N ILE A 62 -4.87 7.64 6.84
CA ILE A 62 -5.30 6.53 7.69
C ILE A 62 -4.69 6.69 9.08
N TYR A 63 -3.43 7.12 9.16
CA TYR A 63 -2.78 7.51 10.40
C TYR A 63 -3.47 8.71 11.08
N GLU A 64 -4.14 9.59 10.35
CA GLU A 64 -4.88 10.72 10.91
C GLU A 64 -6.37 10.43 11.20
N LYS A 65 -7.14 9.77 10.31
CA LYS A 65 -8.61 9.52 10.46
C LYS A 65 -9.22 8.32 9.71
N GLY A 66 -8.49 7.51 8.95
CA GLY A 66 -9.08 6.70 7.85
C GLY A 66 -9.10 5.17 7.96
N ILE A 67 -9.00 4.53 9.14
CA ILE A 67 -8.94 3.06 9.22
C ILE A 67 -10.33 2.42 9.00
N ILE A 68 -10.50 1.63 7.93
CA ILE A 68 -11.73 0.86 7.65
C ILE A 68 -11.82 -0.39 8.56
N GLY A 69 -10.68 -0.91 9.02
CA GLY A 69 -10.61 -1.95 10.04
C GLY A 69 -9.23 -2.04 10.70
N ARG A 70 -9.21 -2.05 12.04
CA ARG A 70 -8.02 -2.26 12.88
C ARG A 70 -8.21 -3.52 13.70
N LYS A 71 -7.22 -4.40 13.69
CA LYS A 71 -7.14 -5.54 14.60
C LYS A 71 -5.84 -5.49 15.37
N VAL A 72 -5.91 -5.31 16.69
CA VAL A 72 -4.76 -5.54 17.57
C VAL A 72 -4.55 -7.05 17.64
N LEU A 73 -3.37 -7.50 17.19
CA LEU A 73 -3.00 -8.90 17.19
C LEU A 73 -2.47 -9.30 18.58
N TYR A 74 -1.59 -8.47 19.12
CA TYR A 74 -1.05 -8.60 20.48
C TYR A 74 -0.57 -7.23 20.97
N SER A 75 -0.68 -7.01 22.26
CA SER A 75 -0.22 -5.81 22.94
C SER A 75 0.57 -6.22 24.18
N PHE A 76 1.78 -5.68 24.30
CA PHE A 76 2.58 -5.67 25.52
C PHE A 76 2.64 -4.21 25.98
N GLU A 77 2.94 -3.96 27.27
CA GLU A 77 2.86 -2.62 27.92
C GLU A 77 3.26 -1.43 27.06
N LYS A 78 4.27 -1.61 26.19
CA LYS A 78 4.88 -0.56 25.36
C LYS A 78 4.75 -0.77 23.85
N ILE A 79 4.32 -1.95 23.40
CA ILE A 79 4.31 -2.34 21.98
C ILE A 79 2.94 -2.89 21.59
N GLU A 80 2.35 -2.34 20.54
CA GLU A 80 1.12 -2.83 19.93
C GLU A 80 1.38 -3.33 18.52
N ASN A 81 1.10 -4.61 18.26
CA ASN A 81 1.06 -5.14 16.91
C ASN A 81 -0.36 -5.03 16.35
N CYS A 82 -0.51 -4.31 15.26
CA CYS A 82 -1.78 -4.00 14.64
C CYS A 82 -1.78 -4.47 13.18
N SER A 83 -2.88 -5.09 12.76
CA SER A 83 -3.21 -5.26 11.36
C SER A 83 -4.24 -4.20 10.98
N PHE A 84 -4.01 -3.53 9.87
CA PHE A 84 -4.89 -2.54 9.28
C PHE A 84 -5.34 -3.02 7.91
N VAL A 85 -6.61 -2.76 7.58
CA VAL A 85 -7.20 -3.11 6.28
C VAL A 85 -7.85 -1.88 5.68
N PHE A 86 -7.60 -1.66 4.40
CA PHE A 86 -8.32 -0.68 3.57
C PHE A 86 -8.61 -1.22 2.17
N ARG A 87 -9.45 -0.51 1.42
CA ARG A 87 -9.82 -0.84 0.05
C ARG A 87 -9.42 0.28 -0.90
N TYR A 88 -8.85 -0.08 -2.05
CA TYR A 88 -8.55 0.82 -3.15
C TYR A 88 -9.06 0.21 -4.46
N GLY A 89 -10.15 0.77 -5.00
CA GLY A 89 -10.86 0.16 -6.13
C GLY A 89 -11.32 -1.26 -5.77
N ASN A 90 -10.89 -2.25 -6.56
CA ASN A 90 -11.17 -3.68 -6.31
C ASN A 90 -10.17 -4.33 -5.35
N TYR A 91 -9.07 -3.67 -5.04
CA TYR A 91 -7.99 -4.25 -4.23
C TYR A 91 -8.26 -4.06 -2.74
N LYS A 92 -8.09 -5.12 -1.97
CA LYS A 92 -8.02 -5.11 -0.52
C LYS A 92 -6.55 -5.08 -0.10
N ILE A 93 -6.18 -4.06 0.64
CA ILE A 93 -4.81 -3.84 1.09
C ILE A 93 -4.78 -4.00 2.61
N THR A 94 -3.90 -4.88 3.08
CA THR A 94 -3.68 -5.16 4.49
C THR A 94 -2.25 -4.82 4.83
N PHE A 95 -2.00 -4.05 5.88
CA PHE A 95 -0.65 -3.84 6.38
C PHE A 95 -0.54 -4.19 7.85
N LEU A 96 0.61 -4.71 8.24
CA LEU A 96 0.98 -4.98 9.61
C LEU A 96 1.88 -3.86 10.09
N ALA A 97 1.56 -3.31 11.26
CA ALA A 97 2.40 -2.31 11.87
C ALA A 97 2.60 -2.57 13.37
N ILE A 98 3.78 -2.24 13.82
CA ILE A 98 4.21 -2.28 15.21
C ILE A 98 4.25 -0.84 15.69
N LYS A 99 3.35 -0.50 16.62
CA LYS A 99 3.35 0.78 17.30
C LYS A 99 4.14 0.66 18.59
N ASN A 100 5.17 1.49 18.74
CA ASN A 100 5.83 1.73 20.00
C ASN A 100 5.15 2.92 20.69
N ASN A 101 4.51 2.63 21.83
CA ASN A 101 3.75 3.60 22.60
C ASN A 101 4.64 4.55 23.43
N GLU A 102 5.92 4.22 23.68
CA GLU A 102 6.81 5.09 24.47
C GLU A 102 7.34 6.28 23.68
N ASN A 103 7.74 6.04 22.44
CA ASN A 103 8.36 7.04 21.58
C ASN A 103 7.44 7.49 20.44
N ASN A 104 6.20 7.00 20.41
CA ASN A 104 5.23 7.30 19.36
C ASN A 104 5.79 6.97 17.97
N GLU A 105 6.42 5.81 17.82
CA GLU A 105 6.91 5.31 16.53
C GLU A 105 6.00 4.22 16.00
N ILE A 106 5.84 4.19 14.68
CA ILE A 106 5.09 3.14 14.00
C ILE A 106 6.02 2.55 12.94
N VAL A 107 6.28 1.26 13.04
CA VAL A 107 7.03 0.50 12.04
C VAL A 107 6.04 -0.33 11.25
N VAL A 108 5.94 -0.09 9.94
CA VAL A 108 5.13 -0.92 9.04
C VAL A 108 6.01 -2.06 8.53
N SER A 109 5.65 -3.28 8.88
CA SER A 109 6.49 -4.46 8.67
C SER A 109 6.10 -5.27 7.43
N SER A 110 4.83 -5.21 7.00
CA SER A 110 4.40 -5.91 5.80
C SER A 110 3.15 -5.33 5.16
N LEU A 111 3.00 -5.66 3.88
CA LEU A 111 1.88 -5.28 3.02
C LEU A 111 1.40 -6.54 2.29
N LYS A 112 0.11 -6.84 2.40
CA LYS A 112 -0.57 -7.89 1.64
C LYS A 112 -1.68 -7.26 0.81
N ILE A 113 -1.66 -7.53 -0.49
CA ILE A 113 -2.66 -7.01 -1.44
C ILE A 113 -3.40 -8.17 -2.08
N GLU A 114 -4.72 -8.14 -1.98
CA GLU A 114 -5.64 -9.13 -2.53
C GLU A 114 -6.55 -8.42 -3.55
N ASN A 115 -6.86 -9.07 -4.67
CA ASN A 115 -7.81 -8.58 -5.68
C ASN A 115 -9.18 -9.27 -5.49
#